data_AF-A0A925P3M5-F1
#
_entry.id   AF-A0A925P3M5-F1
#
_cell.length_a   1.000
_cell.length_b   1.000
_cell.length_c   1.000
_cell.angle_alpha   90.00
_cell.angle_beta   90.00
_cell.angle_gamma   90.00
#
_symmetry.space_group_name_H-M   'P 1'
#
loop_
_entity.id
_entity.type
_entity.pdbx_description
1 polymer ?
#
loop_
_entity_poly.entity_id
_entity_poly.type
_entity_poly.pdbx_seq_one_letter_code
_entity_poly.pdbx_strand_id
1 'polypeptide(L)'
;MTAEEHHHQRLLRFARIRRLKLLLRFMPRRARFHTYPLVGRFASFARARSYLWSFRYEQIRPSFYLGCILTLIPIPAQLPIAFFLCLGFRANFMLMGGLQFLSNPATSVPLVIGTYKLGSMVLNVTGISTSKAADVVTMDIDLSQPLPLSEAHTEAGQASLPETPAVETPPKKTWMDRIYEVFGDQLPPRGQPMTVQNWIHLLGHLFGSLLIGALLAGLALGAIFDLLWRYLVLPAAKFRALRKPVTAIVTPHDNPPPPAS
;
A
#
# COMPACT_ATOMS: atom_id res chain seq x y z
N MET A 1 6.98 -45.45 10.56
CA MET A 1 7.83 -44.35 10.06
C MET A 1 9.11 -44.97 9.56
N THR A 2 9.43 -44.82 8.28
CA THR A 2 10.59 -45.46 7.66
C THR A 2 11.88 -44.65 7.93
N ALA A 3 13.05 -45.29 7.86
CA ALA A 3 14.34 -44.64 8.12
C ALA A 3 14.59 -43.43 7.19
N GLU A 4 14.07 -43.47 5.97
CA GLU A 4 14.12 -42.36 5.01
C GLU A 4 13.31 -41.14 5.45
N GLU A 5 12.12 -41.35 6.03
CA GLU A 5 11.30 -40.26 6.58
C GLU A 5 12.01 -39.53 7.73
N HIS A 6 12.74 -40.27 8.58
CA HIS A 6 13.54 -39.68 9.65
C HIS A 6 14.71 -38.86 9.11
N HIS A 7 15.40 -39.33 8.09
CA HIS A 7 16.50 -38.60 7.46
C HIS A 7 16.00 -37.29 6.82
N HIS A 8 14.89 -37.36 6.07
CA HIS A 8 14.28 -36.21 5.44
C HIS A 8 13.81 -35.16 6.48
N GLN A 9 13.18 -35.60 7.59
CA GLN A 9 12.78 -34.71 8.67
C GLN A 9 13.97 -34.04 9.37
N ARG A 10 15.10 -34.74 9.54
CA ARG A 10 16.33 -34.15 10.07
C ARG A 10 16.85 -33.06 9.13
N LEU A 11 16.88 -33.31 7.82
CA LEU A 11 17.31 -32.33 6.82
C LEU A 11 16.42 -31.07 6.85
N LEU A 12 15.10 -31.22 6.90
CA LEU A 12 14.15 -30.10 7.01
C LEU A 12 14.34 -29.30 8.31
N ARG A 13 14.62 -29.96 9.45
CA ARG A 13 14.92 -29.31 10.73
C ARG A 13 16.20 -28.48 10.66
N PHE A 14 17.26 -29.02 10.05
CA PHE A 14 18.52 -28.30 9.91
C PHE A 14 18.41 -27.13 8.92
N ALA A 15 17.66 -27.26 7.83
CA ALA A 15 17.38 -26.16 6.91
C ALA A 15 16.67 -24.98 7.61
N ARG A 16 15.67 -25.28 8.45
CA ARG A 16 14.98 -24.26 9.29
C ARG A 16 15.96 -23.54 10.21
N ILE A 17 16.82 -24.28 10.90
CA ILE A 17 17.79 -23.70 11.85
C ILE A 17 18.82 -22.83 11.11
N ARG A 18 19.28 -23.22 9.91
CA ARG A 18 20.23 -22.42 9.12
C ARG A 18 19.64 -21.09 8.67
N ARG A 19 18.40 -21.09 8.16
CA ARG A 19 17.70 -19.86 7.75
C ARG A 19 17.46 -18.92 8.93
N LEU A 20 17.01 -19.46 10.06
CA LEU A 20 16.84 -18.69 11.29
C LEU A 20 18.19 -18.17 11.79
N LYS A 21 19.26 -18.96 11.79
CA LYS A 21 20.59 -18.50 12.20
C LYS A 21 21.13 -17.38 11.30
N LEU A 22 20.86 -17.44 9.99
CA LEU A 22 21.23 -16.37 9.05
C LEU A 22 20.50 -15.07 9.39
N LEU A 23 19.18 -15.16 9.65
CA LEU A 23 18.36 -14.02 10.05
C LEU A 23 18.79 -13.45 11.43
N LEU A 24 19.08 -14.34 12.39
CA LEU A 24 19.55 -13.97 13.73
C LEU A 24 21.00 -13.48 13.75
N ARG A 25 21.78 -13.69 12.69
CA ARG A 25 23.16 -13.16 12.58
C ARG A 25 23.18 -11.63 12.50
N PHE A 26 22.09 -11.04 12.03
CA PHE A 26 21.89 -9.59 12.01
C PHE A 26 21.49 -9.03 13.40
N MET A 27 21.22 -9.90 14.39
CA MET A 27 20.77 -9.47 15.71
C MET A 27 21.98 -9.16 16.61
N PRO A 28 22.13 -7.93 17.12
CA PRO A 28 23.23 -7.57 18.02
C PRO A 28 23.22 -8.44 19.30
N ARG A 29 24.40 -8.84 19.76
CA ARG A 29 24.62 -9.77 20.89
C ARG A 29 23.93 -9.24 22.16
N ARG A 30 23.10 -10.08 22.81
CA ARG A 30 22.22 -9.74 23.95
C ARG A 30 22.88 -9.13 25.20
N ALA A 31 24.21 -9.09 25.26
CA ALA A 31 24.98 -8.76 26.46
C ALA A 31 24.94 -7.27 26.88
N ARG A 32 24.56 -6.32 26.00
CA ARG A 32 24.57 -4.86 26.31
C ARG A 32 23.20 -4.18 26.45
N PHE A 33 22.08 -4.91 26.38
CA PHE A 33 20.76 -4.26 26.35
C PHE A 33 20.27 -3.73 27.70
N HIS A 34 20.89 -4.12 28.82
CA HIS A 34 20.49 -3.69 30.16
C HIS A 34 21.02 -2.30 30.54
N THR A 35 21.89 -1.70 29.72
CA THR A 35 22.65 -0.49 30.07
C THR A 35 21.90 0.82 29.74
N TYR A 36 20.72 0.78 29.11
CA TYR A 36 19.98 1.99 28.72
C TYR A 36 18.72 2.23 29.57
N PRO A 37 18.65 3.30 30.38
CA PRO A 37 17.50 3.58 31.26
C PRO A 37 16.21 3.89 30.49
N LEU A 38 16.28 4.44 29.28
CA LEU A 38 15.12 4.62 28.40
C LEU A 38 14.51 3.28 27.96
N VAL A 39 15.34 2.27 27.69
CA VAL A 39 14.88 0.94 27.27
C VAL A 39 14.10 0.27 28.41
N GLY A 40 14.42 0.52 29.68
CA GLY A 40 13.69 -0.03 30.82
C GLY A 40 12.20 0.35 30.86
N ARG A 41 11.86 1.62 30.56
CA ARG A 41 10.47 2.13 30.56
C ARG A 41 9.65 1.60 29.38
N PHE A 42 10.28 1.43 28.22
CA PHE A 42 9.62 0.82 27.05
C PHE A 42 9.61 -0.70 27.10
N ALA A 43 10.57 -1.33 27.80
CA ALA A 43 10.67 -2.78 27.88
C ALA A 43 9.56 -3.39 28.73
N SER A 44 9.10 -2.72 29.80
CA SER A 44 7.90 -3.17 30.54
C SER A 44 6.65 -3.10 29.66
N PHE A 45 6.47 -2.01 28.91
CA PHE A 45 5.37 -1.84 27.97
C PHE A 45 5.39 -2.85 26.80
N ALA A 46 6.58 -3.10 26.24
CA ALA A 46 6.80 -4.07 25.17
C ALA A 46 6.61 -5.52 25.65
N ARG A 47 7.04 -5.84 26.88
CA ARG A 47 6.80 -7.16 27.52
C ARG A 47 5.33 -7.39 27.84
N ALA A 48 4.61 -6.36 28.30
CA ALA A 48 3.18 -6.43 28.57
C ALA A 48 2.35 -6.70 27.30
N ARG A 49 2.86 -6.34 26.12
CA ARG A 49 2.17 -6.45 24.83
C ARG A 49 2.99 -7.25 23.84
N SER A 50 3.18 -8.53 24.16
CA SER A 50 3.94 -9.49 23.35
C SER A 50 3.41 -9.62 21.91
N TYR A 51 2.12 -9.37 21.68
CA TYR A 51 1.49 -9.41 20.35
C TYR A 51 2.04 -8.34 19.39
N LEU A 52 2.49 -7.18 19.88
CA LEU A 52 3.08 -6.12 19.04
C LEU A 52 4.36 -6.57 18.32
N TRP A 53 5.06 -7.55 18.89
CA TRP A 53 6.35 -8.05 18.42
C TRP A 53 6.28 -9.52 18.00
N SER A 54 5.08 -10.09 17.92
CA SER A 54 4.87 -11.51 17.66
C SER A 54 4.65 -11.79 16.18
N PHE A 55 5.43 -12.72 15.62
CA PHE A 55 5.29 -13.17 14.23
C PHE A 55 4.30 -14.33 14.06
N ARG A 56 3.24 -14.42 14.89
CA ARG A 56 2.20 -15.43 14.66
C ARG A 56 1.22 -14.93 13.60
N TYR A 57 0.63 -15.87 12.87
CA TYR A 57 -0.24 -15.59 11.74
C TYR A 57 -1.42 -14.67 12.12
N GLU A 58 -1.96 -14.85 13.33
CA GLU A 58 -3.11 -14.09 13.83
C GLU A 58 -2.79 -12.60 14.02
N GLN A 59 -1.53 -12.24 14.30
CA GLN A 59 -1.12 -10.84 14.45
C GLN A 59 -0.55 -10.25 13.15
N ILE A 60 0.03 -11.09 12.28
CA ILE A 60 0.59 -10.67 10.99
C ILE A 60 -0.52 -10.25 10.02
N ARG A 61 -1.61 -11.04 9.94
CA ARG A 61 -2.72 -10.80 9.01
C ARG A 61 -3.28 -9.38 9.12
N PRO A 62 -3.74 -8.88 10.30
CA PRO A 62 -4.28 -7.53 10.41
C PRO A 62 -3.23 -6.44 10.12
N SER A 63 -1.94 -6.68 10.40
CA SER A 63 -0.87 -5.73 10.08
C SER A 63 -0.72 -5.48 8.59
N PHE A 64 -0.87 -6.52 7.75
CA PHE A 64 -0.80 -6.32 6.30
C PHE A 64 -1.98 -5.50 5.80
N TYR A 65 -3.21 -5.87 6.14
CA TYR A 65 -4.40 -5.14 5.67
C TYR A 65 -4.41 -3.69 6.15
N LEU A 66 -4.35 -3.48 7.46
CA LEU A 66 -4.42 -2.13 8.02
C LEU A 66 -3.17 -1.31 7.68
N GLY A 67 -2.00 -1.96 7.62
CA GLY A 67 -0.75 -1.31 7.27
C GLY A 67 -0.79 -0.78 5.84
N CYS A 68 -1.24 -1.59 4.88
CA CYS A 68 -1.32 -1.20 3.48
C CYS A 68 -2.31 -0.04 3.29
N ILE A 69 -3.49 -0.13 3.91
CA ILE A 69 -4.49 0.94 3.87
C ILE A 69 -3.89 2.24 4.42
N LEU A 70 -3.24 2.18 5.59
CA LEU A 70 -2.66 3.36 6.23
C LEU A 70 -1.51 3.98 5.43
N THR A 71 -0.68 3.16 4.79
CA THR A 71 0.45 3.61 3.95
C THR A 71 -0.02 4.38 2.71
N LEU A 72 -1.21 4.03 2.19
CA LEU A 72 -1.81 4.66 1.02
C LEU A 72 -2.51 5.98 1.32
N ILE A 73 -2.82 6.26 2.59
CA ILE A 73 -3.38 7.54 3.00
C ILE A 73 -2.22 8.46 3.42
N PRO A 74 -1.94 9.55 2.70
CA PRO A 74 -0.83 10.47 3.00
C PRO A 74 -1.16 11.33 4.22
N ILE A 75 -0.94 10.79 5.43
CA ILE A 75 -1.10 11.53 6.69
C ILE A 75 0.28 11.78 7.31
N PRO A 76 0.62 13.02 7.72
CA PRO A 76 1.94 13.36 8.27
C PRO A 76 2.27 12.71 9.64
N ALA A 77 1.42 11.84 10.16
CA ALA A 77 1.57 11.15 11.45
C ALA A 77 1.20 9.65 11.37
N GLN A 78 1.61 8.97 10.29
CA GLN A 78 1.31 7.54 10.06
C GLN A 78 1.84 6.62 11.18
N LEU A 79 3.02 6.87 11.75
CA LEU A 79 3.62 5.99 12.77
C LEU A 79 2.85 5.96 14.10
N PRO A 80 2.50 7.10 14.73
CA PRO A 80 1.63 7.11 15.90
C PRO A 80 0.27 6.46 15.64
N ILE A 81 -0.35 6.76 14.50
CA ILE A 81 -1.64 6.19 14.11
C ILE A 81 -1.52 4.66 13.96
N ALA A 82 -0.48 4.17 13.27
CA ALA A 82 -0.20 2.75 13.13
C ALA A 82 -0.04 2.05 14.48
N PHE A 83 0.62 2.70 15.43
CA PHE A 83 0.79 2.18 16.78
C PHE A 83 -0.56 2.03 17.51
N PHE A 84 -1.43 3.04 17.46
CA PHE A 84 -2.77 2.95 18.05
C PHE A 84 -3.65 1.90 17.37
N LEU A 85 -3.60 1.79 16.04
CA LEU A 85 -4.29 0.71 15.32
C LEU A 85 -3.77 -0.67 15.75
N CYS A 86 -2.47 -0.84 15.95
CA CYS A 86 -1.91 -2.09 16.46
C CYS A 86 -2.43 -2.45 17.86
N LEU A 87 -2.62 -1.44 18.72
CA LEU A 87 -3.20 -1.65 20.05
C LEU A 87 -4.66 -2.11 19.98
N GLY A 88 -5.47 -1.48 19.12
CA GLY A 88 -6.89 -1.81 18.95
C GLY A 88 -7.11 -3.18 18.29
N PHE A 89 -6.43 -3.45 17.18
CA PHE A 89 -6.61 -4.67 16.39
C PHE A 89 -5.69 -5.83 16.81
N ARG A 90 -4.92 -5.65 17.91
CA ARG A 90 -3.90 -6.62 18.39
C ARG A 90 -2.94 -7.07 17.27
N ALA A 91 -2.54 -6.13 16.41
CA ALA A 91 -1.69 -6.38 15.26
C ALA A 91 -0.19 -6.31 15.62
N ASN A 92 0.65 -6.84 14.73
CA ASN A 92 2.10 -6.74 14.84
C ASN A 92 2.58 -5.34 14.40
N PHE A 93 3.20 -4.62 15.33
CA PHE A 93 3.69 -3.26 15.11
C PHE A 93 4.96 -3.21 14.26
N MET A 94 5.85 -4.19 14.35
CA MET A 94 7.05 -4.20 13.50
C MET A 94 6.70 -4.23 12.02
N LEU A 95 5.73 -5.07 11.65
CA LEU A 95 5.28 -5.16 10.27
C LEU A 95 4.50 -3.91 9.85
N MET A 96 3.54 -3.48 10.68
CA MET A 96 2.69 -2.35 10.34
C MET A 96 3.46 -1.02 10.28
N GLY A 97 4.33 -0.77 11.27
CA GLY A 97 5.22 0.39 11.31
C GLY A 97 6.31 0.31 10.24
N GLY A 98 6.83 -0.90 9.98
CA GLY A 98 7.75 -1.17 8.87
C GLY A 98 7.17 -0.78 7.52
N LEU A 99 5.88 -1.05 7.29
CA LEU A 99 5.17 -0.66 6.07
C LEU A 99 5.11 0.86 5.89
N GLN A 100 5.07 1.64 6.97
CA GLN A 100 4.99 3.10 6.86
C GLN A 100 6.30 3.71 6.37
N PHE A 101 7.44 3.07 6.63
CA PHE A 101 8.72 3.49 6.04
C PHE A 101 8.76 3.31 4.51
N LEU A 102 7.86 2.51 3.93
CA LEU A 102 7.73 2.41 2.48
C LEU A 102 7.14 3.70 1.88
N SER A 103 6.35 4.45 2.65
CA SER A 103 5.82 5.77 2.27
C SER A 103 6.89 6.86 2.48
N ASN A 104 8.00 6.76 1.77
CA ASN A 104 9.01 7.82 1.75
C ASN A 104 8.56 8.97 0.82
N PRO A 105 9.05 10.22 0.97
CA PRO A 105 8.65 11.34 0.11
C PRO A 105 8.78 11.06 -1.39
N ALA A 106 9.80 10.30 -1.81
CA ALA A 106 9.99 9.92 -3.21
C ALA A 106 8.93 8.93 -3.71
N THR A 107 8.41 8.05 -2.85
CA THR A 107 7.36 7.06 -3.16
C THR A 107 5.96 7.60 -2.88
N SER A 108 5.82 8.62 -2.04
CA SER A 108 4.53 9.23 -1.67
C SER A 108 3.82 9.86 -2.88
N VAL A 109 4.58 10.55 -3.77
CA VAL A 109 4.03 11.17 -4.98
C VAL A 109 3.37 10.15 -5.91
N PRO A 110 4.04 9.07 -6.35
CA PRO A 110 3.41 8.07 -7.19
C PRO A 110 2.29 7.31 -6.45
N LEU A 111 2.39 7.09 -5.13
CA LEU A 111 1.33 6.46 -4.36
C LEU A 111 0.04 7.28 -4.37
N VAL A 112 0.12 8.59 -4.15
CA VAL A 112 -1.05 9.49 -4.14
C VAL A 112 -1.70 9.54 -5.53
N ILE A 113 -0.90 9.63 -6.59
CA ILE A 113 -1.43 9.65 -7.97
C ILE A 113 -2.12 8.32 -8.29
N GLY A 114 -1.51 7.18 -7.95
CA GLY A 114 -2.07 5.86 -8.22
C GLY A 114 -3.36 5.59 -7.44
N THR A 115 -3.39 5.93 -6.16
CA THR A 115 -4.56 5.78 -5.30
C THR A 115 -5.70 6.70 -5.72
N TYR A 116 -5.40 7.95 -6.08
CA TYR A 116 -6.38 8.88 -6.62
C TYR A 116 -7.00 8.36 -7.92
N LYS A 117 -6.19 7.90 -8.89
CA LYS A 117 -6.69 7.34 -10.16
C LYS A 117 -7.58 6.11 -9.95
N LEU A 118 -7.22 5.24 -9.01
CA LEU A 118 -8.02 4.07 -8.69
C LEU A 118 -9.34 4.48 -8.01
N GLY A 119 -9.28 5.44 -7.09
CA GLY A 119 -10.45 5.99 -6.41
C GLY A 119 -11.42 6.71 -7.34
N SER A 120 -10.92 7.53 -8.26
CA SER A 120 -11.73 8.24 -9.25
C SER A 120 -12.39 7.27 -10.23
N MET A 121 -11.67 6.23 -10.67
CA MET A 121 -12.24 5.16 -11.50
C MET A 121 -13.42 4.48 -10.79
N VAL A 122 -13.27 4.16 -9.50
CA VAL A 122 -14.35 3.54 -8.70
C VAL A 122 -15.52 4.50 -8.51
N LEU A 123 -15.25 5.78 -8.24
CA LEU A 123 -16.29 6.78 -8.06
C LEU A 123 -17.11 7.01 -9.34
N ASN A 124 -16.42 7.01 -10.49
CA ASN A 124 -17.05 7.09 -11.81
C ASN A 124 -17.91 5.86 -12.11
N VAL A 125 -17.44 4.65 -11.79
CA VAL A 125 -18.20 3.40 -12.00
C VAL A 125 -19.41 3.31 -11.07
N THR A 126 -19.29 3.80 -9.84
CA THR A 126 -20.37 3.76 -8.85
C THR A 126 -21.41 4.87 -9.02
N GLY A 127 -21.17 5.81 -9.95
CA GLY A 127 -22.08 6.94 -10.20
C GLY A 127 -22.19 7.93 -9.04
N ILE A 128 -21.29 7.85 -8.05
CA ILE A 128 -21.25 8.77 -6.90
C ILE A 128 -20.58 10.10 -7.27
N SER A 129 -20.19 10.28 -8.54
CA SER A 129 -19.64 11.53 -9.06
C SER A 129 -20.63 12.68 -8.88
N THR A 130 -20.36 13.56 -7.92
CA THR A 130 -20.93 14.92 -7.80
C THR A 130 -20.32 15.89 -8.82
N SER A 131 -19.98 15.41 -10.02
CA SER A 131 -19.62 16.23 -11.17
C SER A 131 -20.77 16.22 -12.17
N LYS A 132 -21.79 17.03 -11.89
CA LYS A 132 -22.64 17.58 -12.95
C LYS A 132 -21.79 18.62 -13.71
N ALA A 133 -20.98 18.17 -14.67
CA ALA A 133 -20.31 19.04 -15.63
C ALA A 133 -19.89 18.31 -16.92
N ALA A 134 -20.66 17.32 -17.38
CA ALA A 134 -20.47 16.76 -18.73
C ALA A 134 -21.78 16.40 -19.47
N ASP A 135 -22.95 16.72 -18.92
CA ASP A 135 -24.23 16.75 -19.66
C ASP A 135 -24.66 18.20 -20.00
N VAL A 136 -23.68 19.08 -20.24
CA VAL A 136 -23.91 20.30 -21.03
C VAL A 136 -23.07 20.19 -22.29
N VAL A 137 -23.36 19.16 -23.08
CA VAL A 137 -23.38 19.36 -24.52
C VAL A 137 -24.76 19.94 -24.80
N THR A 138 -24.89 21.25 -24.59
CA THR A 138 -25.82 22.04 -25.39
C THR A 138 -25.43 21.80 -26.84
N MET A 139 -26.08 20.84 -27.49
CA MET A 139 -26.28 20.89 -28.93
C MET A 139 -27.24 22.06 -29.21
N ASP A 140 -26.78 23.28 -28.94
CA ASP A 140 -27.33 24.46 -29.58
C ASP A 140 -26.69 24.48 -30.97
N ILE A 141 -27.31 23.71 -31.87
CA ILE A 141 -27.17 23.94 -33.30
C ILE A 141 -27.78 25.33 -33.53
N ASP A 142 -26.91 26.33 -33.58
CA ASP A 142 -27.31 27.69 -33.94
C ASP A 142 -27.73 27.69 -35.42
N LEU A 143 -29.04 27.56 -35.65
CA LEU A 143 -29.69 27.61 -36.97
C LEU A 143 -29.79 29.05 -37.52
N SER A 144 -29.05 30.03 -36.99
CA SER A 144 -29.18 31.44 -37.38
C SER A 144 -28.11 31.99 -38.32
N GLN A 145 -27.16 31.18 -38.83
CA GLN A 145 -26.18 31.66 -39.80
C GLN A 145 -26.65 31.41 -41.25
N PRO A 146 -26.92 32.45 -42.08
CA PRO A 146 -27.19 32.25 -43.49
C PRO A 146 -25.89 31.87 -44.22
N LEU A 147 -26.00 30.86 -45.10
CA LEU A 147 -24.94 30.39 -45.99
C LEU A 147 -24.23 31.55 -46.71
N PRO A 148 -22.89 31.69 -46.65
CA PRO A 148 -22.20 32.54 -47.60
C PRO A 148 -22.08 31.78 -48.93
N LEU A 149 -22.98 32.15 -49.85
CA LEU A 149 -22.82 31.92 -51.27
C LEU A 149 -21.54 32.60 -51.78
N SER A 150 -20.94 31.93 -52.78
CA SER A 150 -19.82 32.36 -53.60
C SER A 150 -19.69 33.88 -53.81
N GLU A 151 -18.55 34.44 -53.43
CA GLU A 151 -17.97 35.60 -54.10
C GLU A 151 -16.49 35.33 -54.38
N ALA A 152 -16.21 35.08 -55.66
CA ALA A 152 -14.89 35.16 -56.22
C ALA A 152 -14.51 36.65 -56.32
N HIS A 153 -13.45 37.06 -55.63
CA HIS A 153 -12.72 38.26 -55.98
C HIS A 153 -11.22 37.98 -56.02
N THR A 154 -10.75 37.90 -57.26
CA THR A 154 -9.42 38.27 -57.71
C THR A 154 -8.94 39.53 -56.99
N GLU A 155 -7.77 39.49 -56.36
CA GLU A 155 -6.81 40.59 -56.41
C GLU A 155 -5.40 40.10 -56.09
N ALA A 156 -4.45 40.64 -56.85
CA ALA A 156 -3.08 40.21 -56.98
C ALA A 156 -2.15 40.94 -56.02
N GLY A 157 -1.02 40.31 -55.69
CA GLY A 157 0.19 41.02 -55.28
C GLY A 157 0.59 40.84 -53.83
N GLN A 158 1.57 39.97 -53.59
CA GLN A 158 2.92 40.33 -53.13
C GLN A 158 3.64 39.05 -52.67
N ALA A 159 4.62 38.63 -53.48
CA ALA A 159 5.53 37.56 -53.14
C ALA A 159 6.40 38.00 -51.95
N SER A 160 6.06 37.51 -50.76
CA SER A 160 6.97 37.42 -49.63
C SER A 160 7.56 36.00 -49.60
N LEU A 161 8.87 35.94 -49.34
CA LEU A 161 9.69 34.72 -49.24
C LEU A 161 9.01 33.67 -48.33
N PRO A 162 9.22 32.36 -48.55
CA PRO A 162 8.68 31.34 -47.65
C PRO A 162 9.32 31.54 -46.28
N GLU A 163 8.56 32.08 -45.34
CA GLU A 163 8.91 32.02 -43.92
C GLU A 163 8.96 30.53 -43.55
N THR A 164 10.16 30.03 -43.32
CA THR A 164 10.40 28.73 -42.71
C THR A 164 9.50 28.67 -41.47
N PRO A 165 8.56 27.71 -41.35
CA PRO A 165 7.67 27.67 -40.20
C PRO A 165 8.56 27.55 -38.97
N ALA A 166 8.51 28.57 -38.11
CA ALA A 166 9.17 28.53 -36.83
C ALA A 166 8.70 27.25 -36.14
N VAL A 167 9.63 26.32 -35.93
CA VAL A 167 9.40 25.16 -35.10
C VAL A 167 9.22 25.71 -33.69
N GLU A 168 7.98 26.05 -33.35
CA GLU A 168 7.58 26.36 -31.98
C GLU A 168 7.90 25.10 -31.17
N THR A 169 9.04 25.12 -30.48
CA THR A 169 9.38 24.07 -29.53
C THR A 169 8.27 24.04 -28.49
N PRO A 170 7.68 22.86 -28.17
CA PRO A 170 6.59 22.79 -27.23
C PRO A 170 7.01 23.47 -25.92
N PRO A 171 6.17 24.34 -25.35
CA PRO A 171 6.51 25.08 -24.14
C PRO A 171 6.93 24.09 -23.05
N LYS A 172 8.02 24.40 -22.34
CA LYS A 172 8.48 23.54 -21.24
C LYS A 172 7.35 23.38 -20.25
N LYS A 173 6.87 22.13 -20.09
CA LYS A 173 5.84 21.80 -19.11
C LYS A 173 6.30 22.27 -17.73
N THR A 174 5.60 23.25 -17.19
CA THR A 174 5.78 23.74 -15.83
C THR A 174 5.30 22.65 -14.87
N TRP A 175 5.80 22.65 -13.64
CA TRP A 175 5.30 21.73 -12.60
C TRP A 175 3.78 21.83 -12.42
N MET A 176 3.23 23.04 -12.61
CA MET A 176 1.80 23.30 -12.59
C MET A 176 1.06 22.58 -13.74
N ASP A 177 1.65 22.51 -14.94
CA ASP A 177 1.06 21.76 -16.06
C ASP A 177 0.90 20.28 -15.73
N ARG A 178 1.87 19.68 -15.00
CA ARG A 178 1.77 18.29 -14.56
C ARG A 178 0.67 18.06 -13.53
N ILE A 179 0.38 19.06 -12.69
CA ILE A 179 -0.71 18.98 -11.73
C ILE A 179 -2.06 19.03 -12.45
N TYR A 180 -2.24 19.96 -13.38
CA TYR A 180 -3.45 20.01 -14.21
C TYR A 180 -3.61 18.77 -15.11
N GLU A 181 -2.52 18.11 -15.51
CA GLU A 181 -2.58 16.85 -16.26
C GLU A 181 -3.14 15.68 -15.43
N VAL A 182 -2.95 15.70 -14.10
CA VAL A 182 -3.41 14.63 -13.20
C VAL A 182 -4.74 14.96 -12.51
N PHE A 183 -4.96 16.23 -12.20
CA PHE A 183 -6.08 16.72 -11.40
C PHE A 183 -6.95 17.72 -12.15
N GLY A 184 -6.74 17.91 -13.46
CA GLY A 184 -7.40 18.93 -14.28
C GLY A 184 -8.91 18.87 -14.25
N ASP A 185 -9.48 17.67 -14.18
CA ASP A 185 -10.94 17.47 -14.08
C ASP A 185 -11.55 18.06 -12.80
N GLN A 186 -10.73 18.36 -11.80
CA GLN A 186 -11.16 18.86 -10.48
C GLN A 186 -10.73 20.31 -10.23
N LEU A 187 -9.73 20.80 -10.97
CA LEU A 187 -9.20 22.15 -10.80
C LEU A 187 -10.02 23.13 -11.65
N PRO A 188 -10.33 24.34 -11.13
CA PRO A 188 -10.96 25.37 -11.93
C PRO A 188 -10.06 25.76 -13.11
N PRO A 189 -10.63 26.26 -14.22
CA PRO A 189 -9.86 26.75 -15.37
C PRO A 189 -8.80 27.77 -14.93
N ARG A 190 -7.63 27.75 -15.58
CA ARG A 190 -6.50 28.62 -15.23
C ARG A 190 -6.92 30.09 -15.18
N GLY A 191 -6.54 30.76 -14.10
CA GLY A 191 -6.72 32.21 -13.94
C GLY A 191 -7.92 32.62 -13.08
N GLN A 192 -8.79 31.70 -12.65
CA GLN A 192 -9.87 32.02 -11.72
C GLN A 192 -9.42 31.91 -10.25
N PRO A 193 -9.73 32.90 -9.38
CA PRO A 193 -9.47 32.79 -7.96
C PRO A 193 -10.38 31.73 -7.34
N MET A 194 -9.81 30.85 -6.49
CA MET A 194 -10.61 29.82 -5.84
C MET A 194 -11.47 30.42 -4.73
N THR A 195 -12.79 30.28 -4.87
CA THR A 195 -13.74 30.61 -3.79
C THR A 195 -13.63 29.57 -2.66
N VAL A 196 -14.04 29.94 -1.44
CA VAL A 196 -14.03 29.02 -0.28
C VAL A 196 -14.89 27.78 -0.53
N GLN A 197 -16.03 27.94 -1.21
CA GLN A 197 -16.88 26.81 -1.60
C GLN A 197 -16.18 25.86 -2.58
N ASN A 198 -15.49 26.39 -3.59
CA ASN A 198 -14.72 25.58 -4.54
C ASN A 198 -13.63 24.78 -3.82
N TRP A 199 -12.95 25.39 -2.84
CA TRP A 199 -12.00 24.68 -1.98
C TRP A 199 -12.63 23.54 -1.19
N ILE A 200 -13.80 23.76 -0.58
CA ILE A 200 -14.49 22.74 0.20
C ILE A 200 -14.90 21.56 -0.69
N HIS A 201 -15.43 21.83 -1.88
CA HIS A 201 -15.81 20.78 -2.83
C HIS A 201 -14.60 20.02 -3.35
N LEU A 202 -13.53 20.72 -3.73
CA LEU A 202 -12.28 20.11 -4.18
C LEU A 202 -11.69 19.21 -3.09
N LEU A 203 -11.62 19.73 -1.87
CA LEU A 203 -11.08 18.98 -0.73
C LEU A 203 -11.94 17.75 -0.45
N GLY A 204 -13.27 17.88 -0.44
CA GLY A 204 -14.18 16.75 -0.27
C GLY A 204 -13.99 15.64 -1.29
N HIS A 205 -13.86 15.99 -2.58
CA HIS A 205 -13.62 15.03 -3.66
C HIS A 205 -12.25 14.37 -3.58
N LEU A 206 -11.21 15.15 -3.30
CA LEU A 206 -9.84 14.63 -3.14
C LEU A 206 -9.78 13.67 -1.96
N PHE A 207 -10.38 14.02 -0.82
CA PHE A 207 -10.42 13.12 0.34
C PHE A 207 -11.27 11.88 0.06
N GLY A 208 -12.46 12.03 -0.54
CA GLY A 208 -13.35 10.89 -0.83
C GLY A 208 -12.72 9.89 -1.80
N SER A 209 -12.22 10.36 -2.94
CA SER A 209 -11.56 9.49 -3.94
C SER A 209 -10.29 8.86 -3.39
N LEU A 210 -9.47 9.60 -2.63
CA LEU A 210 -8.25 9.07 -2.03
C LEU A 210 -8.54 8.02 -0.95
N LEU A 211 -9.58 8.22 -0.11
CA LEU A 211 -9.98 7.24 0.90
C LEU A 211 -10.53 5.96 0.27
N ILE A 212 -11.40 6.07 -0.73
CA ILE A 212 -11.97 4.91 -1.43
C ILE A 212 -10.86 4.15 -2.17
N GLY A 213 -9.99 4.88 -2.88
CA GLY A 213 -8.84 4.31 -3.58
C GLY A 213 -7.86 3.63 -2.64
N ALA A 214 -7.48 4.29 -1.54
CA ALA A 214 -6.59 3.72 -0.52
C ALA A 214 -7.20 2.50 0.19
N LEU A 215 -8.51 2.50 0.44
CA LEU A 215 -9.20 1.36 1.06
C LEU A 215 -9.18 0.14 0.13
N LEU A 216 -9.58 0.31 -1.14
CA LEU A 216 -9.64 -0.80 -2.10
C LEU A 216 -8.25 -1.30 -2.50
N ALA A 217 -7.34 -0.39 -2.86
CA ALA A 217 -5.97 -0.75 -3.20
C ALA A 217 -5.25 -1.35 -1.97
N GLY A 218 -5.48 -0.81 -0.78
CA GLY A 218 -4.89 -1.31 0.46
C GLY A 218 -5.36 -2.71 0.84
N LEU A 219 -6.66 -3.01 0.66
CA LEU A 219 -7.20 -4.35 0.86
C LEU A 219 -6.65 -5.34 -0.16
N ALA A 220 -6.54 -4.95 -1.44
CA ALA A 220 -5.96 -5.79 -2.48
C ALA A 220 -4.47 -6.09 -2.20
N LEU A 221 -3.69 -5.06 -1.87
CA LEU A 221 -2.26 -5.22 -1.54
C LEU A 221 -2.07 -6.07 -0.27
N GLY A 222 -2.91 -5.86 0.75
CA GLY A 222 -2.95 -6.68 1.95
C GLY A 222 -3.29 -8.15 1.68
N ALA A 223 -4.21 -8.42 0.76
CA ALA A 223 -4.54 -9.77 0.33
C ALA A 223 -3.38 -10.42 -0.43
N ILE A 224 -2.68 -9.68 -1.30
CA ILE A 224 -1.48 -10.16 -1.99
C ILE A 224 -0.40 -10.53 -0.97
N PHE A 225 -0.15 -9.69 0.04
CA PHE A 225 0.80 -10.01 1.10
C PHE A 225 0.37 -11.21 1.96
N ASP A 226 -0.91 -11.35 2.30
CA ASP A 226 -1.42 -12.52 3.03
C ASP A 226 -1.27 -13.80 2.19
N LEU A 227 -1.58 -13.76 0.90
CA LEU A 227 -1.39 -14.88 -0.02
C LEU A 227 0.08 -15.23 -0.20
N LEU A 228 0.94 -14.23 -0.34
CA LEU A 228 2.38 -14.41 -0.46
C LEU A 228 2.95 -15.04 0.83
N TRP A 229 2.53 -14.56 1.99
CA TRP A 229 2.93 -15.13 3.28
C TRP A 229 2.44 -16.57 3.43
N ARG A 230 1.17 -16.82 3.09
CA ARG A 230 0.61 -18.17 3.02
C ARG A 230 1.43 -19.04 2.08
N TYR A 231 1.80 -18.60 0.89
CA TYR A 231 2.57 -19.39 -0.06
C TYR A 231 4.00 -19.67 0.40
N LEU A 232 4.66 -18.70 1.04
CA LEU A 232 6.01 -18.86 1.58
C LEU A 232 6.07 -19.75 2.83
N VAL A 233 5.01 -19.75 3.65
CA VAL A 233 4.99 -20.40 4.97
C VAL A 233 4.19 -21.72 4.99
N LEU A 234 3.16 -21.89 4.16
CA LEU A 234 2.35 -23.11 4.08
C LEU A 234 3.10 -24.37 3.60
N PRO A 235 4.12 -24.30 2.72
CA PRO A 235 4.97 -25.47 2.45
C PRO A 235 5.58 -26.02 3.75
N ALA A 236 5.85 -25.18 4.75
CA ALA A 236 6.35 -25.61 6.05
C ALA A 236 5.23 -26.06 7.02
N ALA A 237 3.99 -25.61 6.85
CA ALA A 237 2.85 -26.00 7.69
C ALA A 237 2.20 -27.33 7.26
N LYS A 238 2.19 -27.66 5.96
CA LYS A 238 1.73 -28.97 5.46
C LYS A 238 2.52 -30.13 6.07
N PHE A 239 3.82 -29.96 6.33
CA PHE A 239 4.64 -30.97 7.04
C PHE A 239 4.34 -31.08 8.54
N ARG A 240 3.57 -30.15 9.13
CA ARG A 240 3.14 -30.24 10.54
C ARG A 240 1.92 -31.13 10.71
N ALA A 241 1.00 -31.13 9.74
CA ALA A 241 -0.19 -32.00 9.73
C ALA A 241 0.16 -33.48 9.50
N LEU A 242 1.30 -33.77 8.87
CA LEU A 242 1.83 -35.12 8.68
C LEU A 242 2.60 -35.67 9.90
N ARG A 243 2.73 -34.90 10.99
CA ARG A 243 3.30 -35.41 12.24
C ARG A 243 2.20 -36.14 13.02
N LYS A 244 2.22 -37.48 13.00
CA LYS A 244 1.59 -38.27 14.06
C LYS A 244 2.13 -37.79 15.43
N PRO A 245 1.29 -37.70 16.48
CA PRO A 245 1.80 -37.42 17.81
C PRO A 245 2.89 -38.45 18.12
N VAL A 246 4.07 -37.96 18.51
CA VAL A 246 5.14 -38.83 18.99
C VAL A 246 4.59 -39.50 20.23
N THR A 247 4.23 -40.78 20.12
CA THR A 247 3.90 -41.62 21.26
C THR A 247 5.04 -41.45 22.26
N ALA A 248 4.71 -41.12 23.51
CA ALA A 248 5.68 -40.92 24.56
C ALA A 248 6.70 -42.06 24.52
N ILE A 249 7.98 -41.71 24.34
CA ILE A 249 9.06 -42.67 24.44
C ILE A 249 9.02 -43.14 25.89
N VAL A 250 8.53 -44.36 26.13
CA VAL A 250 8.64 -45.01 27.45
C VAL A 250 10.13 -45.09 27.73
N THR A 251 10.58 -44.29 28.70
CA THR A 251 11.96 -44.31 29.13
C THR A 251 12.21 -45.60 29.90
N PRO A 252 13.35 -46.30 29.72
CA PRO A 252 13.65 -47.55 30.45
C PRO A 252 13.64 -47.41 31.98
N HIS A 253 13.62 -46.17 32.48
CA HIS A 253 13.57 -45.82 33.90
C HIS A 253 12.14 -45.89 34.51
N ASP A 254 11.10 -46.13 33.70
CA ASP A 254 9.71 -46.25 34.18
C ASP A 254 9.30 -47.68 34.56
N ASN A 255 10.22 -48.65 34.49
CA ASN A 255 9.95 -50.02 34.96
C ASN A 255 10.01 -50.06 36.50
N PRO A 256 8.97 -50.57 37.18
CA PRO A 256 9.03 -50.78 38.62
C PRO A 256 10.15 -51.77 38.98
N PRO A 257 10.81 -51.61 40.14
CA PRO A 257 11.87 -52.53 40.57
C PRO A 257 11.30 -53.95 40.68
N PRO A 258 12.10 -54.99 40.37
CA PRO A 258 11.65 -56.37 40.48
C PRO A 258 11.26 -56.69 41.93
N PRO A 259 10.25 -57.54 42.15
CA PRO A 259 9.80 -57.90 43.49
C PRO A 259 10.95 -58.55 44.25
N ALA A 260 11.18 -58.08 45.48
CA ALA A 260 12.17 -58.64 46.39
C ALA A 260 11.80 -60.11 46.66
N SER A 261 12.74 -61.01 46.36
CA SER A 261 12.70 -62.45 46.67
C SER A 261 12.88 -62.69 48.16
#